data_AF-A0A1I5TEZ0-F1
#
_entry.id   AF-A0A1I5TEZ0-F1
#
_cell.length_a   1.000
_cell.length_b   1.000
_cell.length_c   1.000
_cell.angle_alpha   90.00
_cell.angle_beta   90.00
_cell.angle_gamma   90.00
#
_symmetry.space_group_name_H-M   'P 1'
#
loop_
_entity.id
_entity.type
_entity.pdbx_description
1 polymer ?
#
loop_
_entity_poly.entity_id
_entity_poly.type
_entity_poly.pdbx_seq_one_letter_code
_entity_poly.pdbx_strand_id
1 'polypeptide(L)'
;MSNSPKKDAAMKAKELQELLDFIAKSGLNKVNIETEEFKISVQREPNTKHTTSVAAPTHSHAPAPAPVAPAPAPAAAAAAPAAAAPAEAPAAANHRALKAPMIGTFYRSSGPDSPSFVQVGDKVEKGQVICIIEAMKLFNEIEAEESGRIVKAMVENASPVEYDQPLFLIE
;
A
#
# COMPACT_ATOMS: atom_id res chain seq x y z
N MET A 1 11.38 56.26 -20.19
CA MET A 1 12.09 55.07 -19.69
C MET A 1 11.32 53.84 -20.14
N SER A 2 11.91 53.03 -21.03
CA SER A 2 11.33 51.78 -21.53
C SER A 2 11.08 50.79 -20.41
N ASN A 3 9.86 50.25 -20.33
CA ASN A 3 9.58 49.06 -19.53
C ASN A 3 9.49 47.87 -20.49
N SER A 4 10.57 47.10 -20.56
CA SER A 4 10.63 45.87 -21.35
C SER A 4 9.72 44.79 -20.74
N PRO A 5 9.03 43.97 -21.55
CA PRO A 5 8.27 42.82 -21.06
C PRO A 5 9.24 41.73 -20.56
N LYS A 6 8.95 41.16 -19.38
CA LYS A 6 9.63 40.00 -18.79
C LYS A 6 9.55 38.83 -19.76
N LYS A 7 10.71 38.40 -20.27
CA LYS A 7 10.90 37.23 -21.12
C LYS A 7 11.09 35.97 -20.24
N ASP A 8 10.22 34.99 -20.47
CA ASP A 8 10.44 33.55 -20.40
C ASP A 8 10.70 32.88 -19.03
N ALA A 9 9.63 32.36 -18.42
CA ALA A 9 9.66 31.16 -17.57
C ALA A 9 9.46 29.90 -18.46
N ALA A 10 10.32 29.73 -19.45
CA ALA A 10 10.34 28.55 -20.30
C ALA A 10 11.73 27.93 -20.19
N MET A 11 11.79 26.65 -19.79
CA MET A 11 13.05 25.90 -19.70
C MET A 11 13.80 26.02 -21.03
N LYS A 12 15.06 26.48 -20.99
CA LYS A 12 15.81 26.70 -22.22
C LYS A 12 16.19 25.36 -22.83
N ALA A 13 16.18 25.26 -24.16
CA ALA A 13 16.48 24.02 -24.88
C ALA A 13 17.81 23.36 -24.45
N LYS A 14 18.80 24.17 -24.05
CA LYS A 14 20.09 23.70 -23.53
C LYS A 14 19.98 22.98 -22.19
N GLU A 15 19.15 23.50 -21.27
CA GLU A 15 18.95 22.91 -19.94
C GLU A 15 18.17 21.60 -20.03
N LEU A 16 17.19 21.52 -20.95
CA LEU A 16 16.49 20.27 -21.24
C LEU A 16 17.44 19.21 -21.82
N GLN A 17 18.37 19.61 -22.69
CA GLN A 17 19.36 18.69 -23.26
C GLN A 17 20.32 18.15 -22.19
N GLU A 18 20.81 19.02 -21.30
CA GLU A 18 21.67 18.61 -20.18
C GLU A 18 20.94 17.66 -19.22
N LEU A 19 19.65 17.90 -18.95
CA LEU A 19 18.80 17.00 -18.17
C LEU A 19 18.62 15.63 -18.85
N LEU A 20 18.32 15.60 -20.16
CA LEU A 20 18.19 14.37 -20.91
C LEU A 20 19.50 13.57 -20.96
N ASP A 21 20.64 14.26 -21.14
CA ASP A 21 21.97 13.64 -21.11
C ASP A 21 22.32 13.06 -19.74
N PHE A 22 21.92 13.75 -18.66
CA PHE A 22 22.06 13.23 -17.30
C PHE A 22 21.21 11.97 -17.08
N ILE A 23 19.94 12.00 -17.49
CA ILE A 23 19.03 10.84 -17.40
C ILE A 23 19.55 9.67 -18.24
N ALA A 24 20.13 9.92 -19.40
CA ALA A 24 20.74 8.90 -20.24
C ALA A 24 21.90 8.18 -19.50
N LYS A 25 22.76 8.95 -18.82
CA LYS A 25 23.95 8.46 -18.10
C LYS A 25 23.67 7.85 -16.73
N SER A 26 22.58 8.23 -16.07
CA SER A 26 22.26 7.80 -14.70
C SER A 26 21.65 6.39 -14.60
N GLY A 27 21.29 5.77 -15.74
CA GLY A 27 20.68 4.44 -15.75
C GLY A 27 19.23 4.39 -15.28
N LEU A 28 18.58 5.55 -15.09
CA LEU A 28 17.18 5.63 -14.65
C LEU A 28 16.23 5.13 -15.75
N ASN A 29 15.30 4.25 -15.38
CA ASN A 29 14.30 3.69 -16.31
C ASN A 29 13.08 4.62 -16.49
N LYS A 30 12.75 5.43 -15.48
CA LYS A 30 11.62 6.35 -15.50
C LYS A 30 11.92 7.59 -14.64
N VAL A 31 11.60 8.76 -15.17
CA VAL A 31 11.69 10.06 -14.49
C VAL A 31 10.39 10.81 -14.75
N ASN A 32 9.76 11.34 -13.69
CA ASN A 32 8.57 12.20 -13.78
C ASN A 32 8.83 13.48 -12.98
N ILE A 33 8.72 14.63 -13.63
CA ILE A 33 8.92 15.95 -13.05
C ILE A 33 7.64 16.75 -13.30
N GLU A 34 7.03 17.25 -12.23
CA GLU A 34 5.79 18.02 -12.28
C GLU A 34 6.01 19.34 -11.54
N THR A 35 5.71 20.43 -12.23
CA THR A 35 5.74 21.80 -11.72
C THR A 35 4.41 22.47 -12.05
N GLU A 36 4.11 23.62 -11.45
CA GLU A 36 2.89 24.39 -11.73
C GLU A 36 2.77 24.80 -13.22
N GLU A 37 3.89 24.85 -13.93
CA GLU A 37 3.98 25.35 -15.31
C GLU A 37 4.12 24.24 -16.36
N PHE A 38 4.70 23.08 -15.99
CA PHE A 38 4.94 21.98 -16.93
C PHE A 38 5.09 20.61 -16.27
N LYS A 39 4.88 19.57 -17.10
CA LYS A 39 5.06 18.16 -16.75
C LYS A 39 5.99 17.47 -17.75
N ILE A 40 7.05 16.83 -17.28
CA ILE A 40 8.02 16.07 -18.07
C ILE A 40 8.03 14.62 -17.58
N SER A 41 7.72 13.67 -18.47
CA SER A 41 7.83 12.23 -18.21
C SER A 41 8.77 11.59 -19.23
N VAL A 42 9.86 11.01 -18.73
CA VAL A 42 10.86 10.30 -19.54
C VAL A 42 10.87 8.84 -19.11
N GLN A 43 10.65 7.91 -20.05
CA GLN A 43 10.71 6.48 -19.80
C GLN A 43 11.58 5.78 -20.84
N ARG A 44 12.47 4.91 -20.37
CA ARG A 44 13.29 4.03 -21.20
C ARG A 44 12.56 2.71 -21.37
N GLU A 45 12.23 2.35 -22.60
CA GLU A 45 11.70 1.02 -22.90
C GLU A 45 12.85 0.01 -22.88
N PRO A 46 12.79 -1.03 -22.02
CA PRO A 46 13.71 -2.15 -22.16
C PRO A 46 13.34 -2.89 -23.45
N ASN A 47 14.34 -3.15 -24.29
CA ASN A 47 14.19 -3.88 -25.56
C ASN A 47 13.96 -5.37 -25.30
N THR A 48 12.84 -5.70 -24.66
CA THR A 48 12.45 -7.06 -24.31
C THR A 48 11.61 -7.61 -25.45
N LYS A 49 12.25 -8.39 -26.32
CA LYS A 49 11.55 -9.21 -27.32
C LYS A 49 10.49 -10.06 -26.61
N HIS A 50 9.23 -9.81 -26.93
CA HIS A 50 8.08 -10.53 -26.40
C HIS A 50 8.07 -11.95 -26.99
N THR A 51 8.51 -12.95 -26.24
CA THR A 51 8.28 -14.36 -26.59
C THR A 51 6.97 -14.80 -25.95
N THR A 52 5.90 -14.77 -26.72
CA THR A 52 4.61 -15.34 -26.38
C THR A 52 4.74 -16.87 -26.32
N SER A 53 4.71 -17.46 -25.13
CA SER A 53 4.52 -18.90 -24.96
C SER A 53 3.06 -19.16 -24.61
N VAL A 54 2.32 -19.70 -25.57
CA VAL A 54 0.97 -20.23 -25.36
C VAL A 54 1.14 -21.69 -24.95
N ALA A 55 0.88 -22.00 -23.67
CA ALA A 55 0.77 -23.38 -23.20
C ALA A 55 -0.71 -23.74 -23.01
N ALA A 56 -1.18 -24.71 -23.79
CA ALA A 56 -2.53 -25.24 -23.72
C ALA A 56 -2.67 -26.21 -22.52
N PRO A 57 -3.78 -26.17 -21.75
CA PRO A 57 -4.03 -27.15 -20.71
C PRO A 57 -4.48 -28.49 -21.33
N THR A 58 -3.78 -29.56 -20.96
CA THR A 58 -4.14 -30.93 -21.33
C THR A 58 -5.15 -31.49 -20.32
N HIS A 59 -6.27 -31.99 -20.84
CA HIS A 59 -7.28 -32.71 -20.08
C HIS A 59 -6.72 -34.05 -19.58
N SER A 60 -6.84 -34.33 -18.27
CA SER A 60 -6.65 -35.67 -17.72
C SER A 60 -7.91 -36.13 -16.99
N HIS A 61 -8.23 -37.39 -17.24
CA HIS A 61 -9.49 -38.09 -16.98
C HIS A 61 -9.84 -38.26 -15.50
N ALA A 62 -11.14 -38.24 -15.23
CA ALA A 62 -11.75 -38.74 -14.01
C ALA A 62 -11.90 -40.28 -14.04
N PRO A 63 -11.87 -40.95 -12.88
CA PRO A 63 -12.58 -42.20 -12.68
C PRO A 63 -13.83 -42.02 -11.79
N ALA A 64 -14.83 -42.83 -12.10
CA ALA A 64 -16.20 -42.85 -11.60
C ALA A 64 -16.37 -43.25 -10.11
N PRO A 65 -17.50 -42.91 -9.47
CA PRO A 65 -17.78 -43.23 -8.07
C PRO A 65 -18.28 -44.68 -7.89
N ALA A 66 -17.89 -45.30 -6.78
CA ALA A 66 -18.47 -46.55 -6.28
C ALA A 66 -19.57 -46.26 -5.24
N PRO A 67 -20.69 -47.01 -5.22
CA PRO A 67 -21.77 -46.79 -4.27
C PRO A 67 -21.48 -47.50 -2.94
N VAL A 68 -21.59 -46.77 -1.83
CA VAL A 68 -21.63 -47.36 -0.48
C VAL A 68 -22.99 -47.06 0.16
N ALA A 69 -23.57 -48.11 0.74
CA ALA A 69 -24.91 -48.17 1.31
C ALA A 69 -25.08 -47.27 2.57
N PRO A 70 -26.32 -46.86 2.91
CA PRO A 70 -26.58 -46.00 4.06
C PRO A 70 -26.88 -46.80 5.34
N ALA A 71 -26.35 -46.34 6.48
CA ALA A 71 -26.94 -46.44 7.83
C ALA A 71 -25.96 -45.90 8.89
N PRO A 72 -26.40 -45.55 10.11
CA PRO A 72 -27.50 -44.65 10.47
C PRO A 72 -26.96 -43.41 11.22
N ALA A 73 -27.83 -42.41 11.43
CA ALA A 73 -27.55 -41.20 12.19
C ALA A 73 -27.28 -41.48 13.69
N PRO A 74 -26.46 -40.62 14.33
CA PRO A 74 -26.80 -40.15 15.66
C PRO A 74 -26.74 -38.62 15.79
N ALA A 75 -27.81 -38.10 16.39
CA ALA A 75 -27.93 -37.01 17.34
C ALA A 75 -27.05 -35.74 17.23
N ALA A 76 -27.78 -34.63 17.20
CA ALA A 76 -27.35 -33.27 17.48
C ALA A 76 -26.52 -33.13 18.77
N ALA A 77 -25.46 -32.32 18.71
CA ALA A 77 -24.99 -31.51 19.82
C ALA A 77 -24.36 -30.23 19.27
N ALA A 78 -24.76 -29.12 19.88
CA ALA A 78 -24.41 -27.76 19.51
C ALA A 78 -22.91 -27.47 19.64
N ALA A 79 -22.39 -26.66 18.73
CA ALA A 79 -21.17 -25.88 18.94
C ALA A 79 -21.40 -24.47 18.35
N ALA A 80 -21.89 -23.57 19.20
CA ALA A 80 -21.81 -22.14 18.96
C ALA A 80 -20.34 -21.71 19.02
N PRO A 81 -19.84 -20.85 18.12
CA PRO A 81 -18.57 -20.18 18.33
C PRO A 81 -18.68 -19.28 19.56
N ALA A 82 -17.84 -19.56 20.55
CA ALA A 82 -17.71 -18.77 21.75
C ALA A 82 -17.37 -17.31 21.38
N ALA A 83 -18.23 -16.40 21.85
CA ALA A 83 -17.92 -14.98 21.91
C ALA A 83 -16.64 -14.80 22.72
N ALA A 84 -15.61 -14.21 22.12
CA ALA A 84 -14.46 -13.71 22.84
C ALA A 84 -14.97 -12.61 23.79
N ALA A 85 -14.80 -12.85 25.09
CA ALA A 85 -15.06 -11.86 26.13
C ALA A 85 -14.19 -10.62 25.89
N PRO A 86 -14.73 -9.40 25.97
CA PRO A 86 -13.90 -8.19 26.01
C PRO A 86 -13.06 -8.22 27.28
N ALA A 87 -11.74 -8.20 27.12
CA ALA A 87 -10.81 -7.85 28.19
C ALA A 87 -11.16 -6.44 28.73
N GLU A 88 -10.98 -6.26 30.03
CA GLU A 88 -11.17 -5.00 30.78
C GLU A 88 -10.76 -3.77 29.97
N ALA A 89 -11.71 -2.87 29.73
CA ALA A 89 -11.43 -1.53 29.27
C ALA A 89 -10.83 -0.74 30.46
N PRO A 90 -9.60 -0.19 30.34
CA PRO A 90 -9.21 0.89 31.23
C PRO A 90 -10.12 2.09 30.98
N ALA A 91 -10.34 2.88 32.02
CA ALA A 91 -11.12 4.11 32.05
C ALA A 91 -11.01 4.92 30.75
N ALA A 92 -12.13 5.50 30.28
CA ALA A 92 -12.30 6.22 29.02
C ALA A 92 -11.12 7.16 28.67
N ALA A 93 -10.05 6.58 28.13
CA ALA A 93 -9.00 7.30 27.46
C ALA A 93 -9.60 7.76 26.13
N ASN A 94 -9.51 9.06 25.86
CA ASN A 94 -9.97 9.63 24.60
C ASN A 94 -9.03 9.17 23.48
N HIS A 95 -9.17 7.92 23.04
CA HIS A 95 -8.39 7.39 21.95
C HIS A 95 -8.79 8.07 20.65
N ARG A 96 -7.79 8.51 19.88
CA ARG A 96 -7.94 9.13 18.57
C ARG A 96 -7.47 8.13 17.51
N ALA A 97 -8.11 8.12 16.35
CA ALA A 97 -7.79 7.18 15.29
C ALA A 97 -6.92 7.83 14.22
N LEU A 98 -5.78 7.21 13.91
CA LEU A 98 -5.04 7.48 12.68
C LEU A 98 -5.65 6.62 11.57
N LYS A 99 -6.13 7.25 10.51
CA LYS A 99 -7.00 6.62 9.51
C LYS A 99 -6.33 6.49 8.14
N ALA A 100 -6.86 5.61 7.31
CA ALA A 100 -6.40 5.41 5.95
C ALA A 100 -6.86 6.56 5.03
N PRO A 101 -5.94 7.27 4.36
CA PRO A 101 -6.29 8.35 3.44
C PRO A 101 -6.70 7.83 2.04
N MET A 102 -6.57 6.52 1.80
CA MET A 102 -6.83 5.89 0.51
C MET A 102 -7.19 4.41 0.67
N ILE A 103 -7.82 3.84 -0.36
CA ILE A 103 -8.11 2.41 -0.46
C ILE A 103 -6.84 1.67 -0.91
N GLY A 104 -6.52 0.53 -0.30
CA GLY A 104 -5.37 -0.28 -0.72
C GLY A 104 -5.11 -1.47 0.18
N THR A 105 -3.87 -1.97 0.18
CA THR A 105 -3.40 -3.05 1.07
C THR A 105 -2.46 -2.47 2.11
N PHE A 106 -2.76 -2.69 3.39
CA PHE A 106 -1.99 -2.18 4.52
C PHE A 106 -0.76 -3.04 4.82
N TYR A 107 0.38 -2.41 5.01
CA TYR A 107 1.63 -3.05 5.43
C TYR A 107 2.26 -2.33 6.62
N ARG A 108 2.75 -3.11 7.58
CA ARG A 108 3.36 -2.61 8.81
C ARG A 108 4.83 -2.22 8.65
N SER A 109 5.49 -2.68 7.59
CA SER A 109 6.93 -2.49 7.32
C SER A 109 7.16 -2.11 5.86
N SER A 110 8.36 -1.59 5.56
CA SER A 110 8.79 -1.28 4.19
C SER A 110 9.06 -2.51 3.32
N GLY A 111 9.15 -3.69 3.94
CA GLY A 111 9.36 -4.97 3.27
C GLY A 111 9.32 -6.16 4.24
N PRO A 112 9.38 -7.39 3.72
CA PRO A 112 9.19 -8.62 4.50
C PRO A 112 10.14 -8.78 5.69
N ASP A 113 11.40 -8.39 5.50
CA ASP A 113 12.47 -8.52 6.51
C ASP A 113 12.73 -7.22 7.29
N SER A 114 11.96 -6.16 7.00
CA SER A 114 12.11 -4.87 7.66
C SER A 114 11.26 -4.80 8.94
N PRO A 115 11.74 -4.09 9.99
CA PRO A 115 10.93 -3.89 11.18
C PRO A 115 9.65 -3.13 10.85
N SER A 116 8.64 -3.29 11.70
CA SER A 116 7.45 -2.44 11.60
C SER A 116 7.83 -0.98 11.82
N PHE A 117 7.20 -0.06 11.09
CA PHE A 117 7.39 1.39 11.29
C PHE A 117 7.06 1.82 12.72
N VAL A 118 6.01 1.24 13.30
CA VAL A 118 5.57 1.48 14.68
C VAL A 118 5.06 0.20 15.37
N GLN A 119 5.17 0.19 16.69
CA GLN A 119 4.65 -0.84 17.60
C GLN A 119 3.74 -0.23 18.67
N VAL A 120 2.95 -1.07 19.33
CA VAL A 120 2.13 -0.65 20.47
C VAL A 120 3.06 -0.18 21.59
N GLY A 121 2.77 1.01 22.13
CA GLY A 121 3.59 1.68 23.13
C GLY A 121 4.57 2.72 22.55
N ASP A 122 4.77 2.76 21.24
CA ASP A 122 5.64 3.76 20.61
C ASP A 122 4.99 5.15 20.66
N LYS A 123 5.83 6.18 20.82
CA LYS A 123 5.42 7.57 20.58
C LYS A 123 5.58 7.87 19.09
N VAL A 124 4.58 8.54 18.53
CA VAL A 124 4.59 9.02 17.15
C VAL A 124 4.43 10.53 17.12
N GLU A 125 5.13 11.17 16.21
CA GLU A 125 5.00 12.60 15.94
C GLU A 125 4.20 12.84 14.66
N LYS A 126 3.49 13.98 14.58
CA LYS A 126 2.86 14.41 13.33
C LYS A 126 3.90 14.43 12.20
N GLY A 127 3.58 13.78 11.08
CA GLY A 127 4.47 13.64 9.92
C GLY A 127 5.36 12.40 9.96
N GLN A 128 5.40 11.65 11.08
CA GLN A 128 6.15 10.40 11.15
C GLN A 128 5.46 9.31 10.33
N VAL A 129 6.22 8.57 9.51
CA VAL A 129 5.71 7.41 8.76
C VAL A 129 5.33 6.28 9.73
N ILE A 130 4.10 5.80 9.63
CA ILE A 130 3.52 4.78 10.54
C ILE A 130 3.18 3.46 9.83
N CYS A 131 2.98 3.47 8.52
CA CYS A 131 2.71 2.27 7.72
C CYS A 131 2.85 2.59 6.23
N ILE A 132 2.65 1.57 5.39
CA ILE A 132 2.49 1.72 3.94
C ILE A 132 1.09 1.26 3.54
N ILE A 133 0.49 1.94 2.57
CA ILE A 133 -0.67 1.43 1.84
C ILE A 133 -0.28 1.23 0.37
N GLU A 134 -0.42 0.00 -0.11
CA GLU A 134 -0.25 -0.34 -1.52
C GLU A 134 -1.54 -0.06 -2.30
N ALA A 135 -1.48 0.84 -3.26
CA ALA A 135 -2.58 1.13 -4.18
C ALA A 135 -2.04 1.21 -5.61
N MET A 136 -2.64 0.47 -6.54
CA MET A 136 -2.25 0.46 -7.96
C MET A 136 -0.75 0.15 -8.20
N LYS A 137 -0.17 -0.78 -7.40
CA LYS A 137 1.27 -1.14 -7.40
C LYS A 137 2.23 -0.04 -6.90
N LEU A 138 1.71 1.02 -6.29
CA LEU A 138 2.51 2.03 -5.60
C LEU A 138 2.40 1.80 -4.09
N PHE A 139 3.56 1.78 -3.43
CA PHE A 139 3.67 1.70 -1.97
C PHE A 139 3.74 3.11 -1.41
N ASN A 140 2.62 3.60 -0.89
CA ASN A 140 2.52 4.96 -0.36
C ASN A 140 2.79 4.94 1.15
N GLU A 141 3.79 5.69 1.59
CA GLU A 141 4.04 5.92 3.01
C GLU A 141 2.89 6.75 3.60
N ILE A 142 2.38 6.31 4.74
CA ILE A 142 1.34 7.00 5.48
C ILE A 142 1.97 7.63 6.70
N GLU A 143 1.77 8.93 6.85
CA GLU A 143 2.27 9.71 7.99
C GLU A 143 1.19 9.89 9.05
N ALA A 144 1.59 10.02 10.32
CA ALA A 144 0.68 10.37 11.39
C ALA A 144 0.17 11.82 11.24
N GLU A 145 -1.15 12.00 11.25
CA GLU A 145 -1.77 13.34 11.14
C GLU A 145 -1.62 14.18 12.43
N GLU A 146 -1.32 13.51 13.54
CA GLU A 146 -1.22 14.05 14.88
C GLU A 146 -0.25 13.22 15.74
N SER A 147 0.34 13.86 16.74
CA SER A 147 1.26 13.20 17.68
C SER A 147 0.49 12.47 18.78
N GLY A 148 1.02 11.35 19.25
CA GLY A 148 0.43 10.57 20.34
C GLY A 148 1.21 9.30 20.64
N ARG A 149 0.66 8.41 21.46
CA ARG A 149 1.22 7.07 21.72
C ARG A 149 0.34 5.99 21.12
N ILE A 150 0.92 5.06 20.35
CA ILE A 150 0.18 3.95 19.74
C ILE A 150 -0.35 3.03 20.84
N VAL A 151 -1.67 2.92 20.96
CA VAL A 151 -2.32 2.01 21.92
C VAL A 151 -2.75 0.70 21.26
N LYS A 152 -3.05 0.73 19.95
CA LYS A 152 -3.53 -0.45 19.23
C LYS A 152 -3.37 -0.32 17.72
N ALA A 153 -3.00 -1.41 17.05
CA ALA A 153 -3.17 -1.57 15.60
C ALA A 153 -4.56 -2.14 15.31
N MET A 154 -5.29 -1.49 14.40
CA MET A 154 -6.68 -1.83 14.06
C MET A 154 -6.80 -2.73 12.84
N VAL A 155 -5.72 -2.89 12.09
CA VAL A 155 -5.67 -3.67 10.84
C VAL A 155 -4.51 -4.66 10.89
N GLU A 156 -4.73 -5.86 10.39
CA GLU A 156 -3.69 -6.88 10.26
C GLU A 156 -2.76 -6.59 9.07
N ASN A 157 -1.50 -7.01 9.16
CA ASN A 157 -0.55 -6.84 8.08
C ASN A 157 -1.02 -7.55 6.80
N ALA A 158 -0.77 -6.96 5.63
CA ALA A 158 -1.18 -7.46 4.32
C ALA A 158 -2.70 -7.63 4.15
N SER A 159 -3.50 -6.79 4.82
CA SER A 159 -4.96 -6.78 4.72
C SER A 159 -5.49 -5.59 3.91
N PRO A 160 -6.63 -5.74 3.23
CA PRO A 160 -7.27 -4.62 2.52
C PRO A 160 -7.77 -3.56 3.51
N VAL A 161 -7.69 -2.30 3.10
CA VAL A 161 -8.21 -1.14 3.82
C VAL A 161 -9.01 -0.21 2.91
N GLU A 162 -10.01 0.43 3.49
CA GLU A 162 -10.88 1.42 2.84
C GLU A 162 -10.54 2.84 3.27
N TYR A 163 -11.06 3.83 2.54
CA TYR A 163 -10.92 5.24 2.91
C TYR A 163 -11.54 5.53 4.29
N ASP A 164 -10.86 6.33 5.11
CA ASP A 164 -11.26 6.71 6.47
C ASP A 164 -11.34 5.53 7.46
N GLN A 165 -10.87 4.34 7.06
CA GLN A 165 -10.77 3.19 7.97
C GLN A 165 -9.69 3.44 9.04
N PRO A 166 -9.98 3.23 10.33
CA PRO A 166 -8.97 3.31 11.38
C PRO A 166 -7.84 2.29 11.17
N LEU A 167 -6.59 2.75 11.18
CA LEU A 167 -5.38 1.93 11.07
C LEU A 167 -4.75 1.71 12.45
N PHE A 168 -4.66 2.78 13.23
CA PHE A 168 -4.13 2.77 14.59
C PHE A 168 -4.99 3.62 15.52
N LEU A 169 -4.96 3.28 16.80
CA LEU A 169 -5.44 4.14 17.88
C LEU A 169 -4.25 4.75 18.60
N ILE A 170 -4.37 6.03 18.96
CA ILE A 170 -3.41 6.76 19.76
C ILE A 170 -4.07 7.43 20.97
N GLU A 171 -3.28 7.66 22.03
CA GLU A 171 -3.63 8.48 23.20
C GLU A 171 -2.69 9.68 23.36
#